data_AF-A0A1F2QW00-F1
#
_entry.id   AF-A0A1F2QW00-F1
#
_cell.length_a   1.000
_cell.length_b   1.000
_cell.length_c   1.000
_cell.angle_alpha   90.00
_cell.angle_beta   90.00
_cell.angle_gamma   90.00
#
_symmetry.space_group_name_H-M   'P 1'
#
loop_
_entity.id
_entity.type
_entity.pdbx_description
1 polymer ?
#
loop_
_entity_poly.entity_id
_entity_poly.type
_entity_poly.pdbx_seq_one_letter_code
_entity_poly.pdbx_strand_id
1 'polypeptide(L)' 'MAYIITRLCRDCVDTACVSVCPVDCIYRYTGDDHGTFPNQLYIHPDECIDCGACEPECPWLAIFEEAGVPEVFKDDT' A
#
# COMPACT_ATOMS: atom_id res chain seq x y z
N MET A 1 12.59 -0.07 6.84
CA MET A 1 12.15 -0.31 5.45
C MET A 1 10.68 0.06 5.44
N ALA A 2 9.95 -0.13 4.35
CA ALA A 2 8.53 0.16 4.37
C ALA A 2 7.75 -0.95 3.67
N TYR A 3 6.47 -1.04 4.01
CA TYR A 3 5.53 -1.83 3.24
C TYR A 3 5.11 -1.04 2.00
N ILE A 4 4.97 -1.73 0.88
CA ILE A 4 4.65 -1.18 -0.43
C ILE A 4 3.29 -1.72 -0.88
N ILE A 5 2.42 -0.82 -1.34
CA ILE A 5 1.15 -1.18 -1.98
C ILE A 5 1.39 -1.21 -3.49
N THR A 6 1.29 -2.40 -4.07
CA THR A 6 1.44 -2.62 -5.51
C THR A 6 0.19 -2.27 -6.29
N ARG A 7 0.29 -2.28 -7.63
CA ARG A 7 -0.85 -2.03 -8.53
C ARG A 7 -2.03 -2.98 -8.37
N LEU A 8 -1.90 -4.07 -7.59
CA LEU A 8 -3.02 -4.96 -7.24
C LEU A 8 -4.11 -4.25 -6.41
N CYS A 9 -3.78 -3.15 -5.72
CA CYS A 9 -4.77 -2.35 -5.00
C CYS A 9 -5.60 -1.45 -5.91
N ARG A 10 -5.14 -1.21 -7.15
CA ARG A 10 -5.77 -0.28 -8.10
C ARG A 10 -7.22 -0.68 -8.38
N ASP A 11 -8.14 0.26 -8.18
CA ASP A 11 -9.59 0.12 -8.40
C ASP A 11 -10.31 -0.92 -7.54
N CYS A 12 -9.59 -1.68 -6.71
CA CYS A 12 -10.14 -2.65 -5.76
C CYS A 12 -10.09 -2.15 -4.31
N VAL A 13 -9.92 -0.83 -4.13
CA VAL A 13 -9.51 -0.10 -2.92
C VAL A 13 -10.31 -0.49 -1.67
N ASP A 14 -9.81 -1.50 -0.97
CA ASP A 14 -10.27 -1.94 0.34
C ASP A 14 -9.59 -1.13 1.45
N THR A 15 -10.26 -0.90 2.59
CA THR A 15 -9.76 -0.08 3.70
C THR A 15 -9.44 -0.88 4.96
N ALA A 16 -9.44 -2.21 4.92
CA ALA A 16 -9.12 -3.06 6.08
C ALA A 16 -7.71 -2.80 6.61
N CYS A 17 -6.72 -2.64 5.70
CA CYS A 17 -5.34 -2.33 6.04
C CYS A 17 -5.17 -1.03 6.85
N VAL A 18 -6.05 -0.04 6.66
CA VAL A 18 -6.03 1.24 7.40
C VAL A 18 -6.37 1.00 8.86
N SER A 19 -7.36 0.14 9.14
CA SER A 19 -7.87 -0.08 10.50
C SER A 19 -6.89 -0.80 11.44
N VAL A 20 -5.89 -1.48 10.87
CA VAL A 20 -4.88 -2.25 11.62
C VAL A 20 -3.53 -1.54 11.69
N CYS A 21 -3.35 -0.43 10.97
CA CYS A 21 -2.08 0.29 10.98
C CYS A 21 -1.92 1.02 12.33
N PRO A 22 -0.89 0.70 13.14
CA PRO A 22 -0.72 1.30 14.47
C PRO A 22 -0.28 2.77 14.44
N VAL A 23 0.16 3.26 13.28
CA VAL A 23 0.72 4.60 13.07
C VAL A 23 -0.06 5.40 12.01
N ASP A 24 -1.18 4.87 11.52
CA ASP A 24 -2.06 5.52 10.53
C ASP A 24 -1.34 6.06 9.27
N CYS A 25 -0.28 5.38 8.83
CA CYS A 25 0.58 5.81 7.72
C CYS A 25 0.06 5.44 6.32
N ILE A 26 -1.24 5.16 6.17
CA ILE A 26 -1.86 4.71 4.91
C ILE A 26 -2.83 5.78 4.40
N TYR A 27 -2.55 6.30 3.20
CA TYR A 27 -3.25 7.44 2.64
C TYR A 27 -3.94 7.11 1.33
N ARG A 28 -5.07 7.78 1.08
CA ARG A 28 -5.71 7.83 -0.23
C ARG A 28 -5.37 9.15 -0.89
N TYR A 29 -4.94 9.11 -2.15
CA TYR A 29 -4.79 10.32 -2.93
C TYR A 29 -6.17 10.93 -3.27
N THR A 30 -6.36 12.21 -2.95
CA THR A 30 -7.62 12.95 -3.15
C THR A 30 -7.52 14.07 -4.19
N GLY A 31 -6.38 14.20 -4.87
CA GLY A 31 -6.20 15.18 -5.95
C GLY A 31 -6.76 14.69 -7.29
N ASP A 32 -6.74 15.58 -8.29
CA ASP A 32 -7.30 15.31 -9.62
C ASP A 32 -6.34 14.57 -10.57
N ASP A 33 -5.04 14.48 -10.23
CA ASP A 33 -4.04 13.82 -11.07
C ASP A 33 -4.03 12.30 -10.90
N HIS A 34 -5.07 11.66 -11.43
CA HIS A 34 -5.19 10.20 -11.47
C HIS A 34 -4.29 9.54 -12.54
N GLY A 35 -3.61 10.34 -13.37
CA GLY A 35 -2.61 9.82 -14.30
C GLY A 35 -1.34 9.38 -13.57
N THR A 36 -0.89 10.20 -12.62
CA THR A 36 0.27 9.90 -11.76
C THR A 36 -0.13 9.07 -10.54
N PHE A 37 -1.25 9.40 -9.91
CA PHE A 37 -1.74 8.73 -8.70
C PHE A 37 -3.05 8.00 -8.96
N PRO A 38 -2.99 6.76 -9.48
CA PRO A 38 -4.20 5.96 -9.68
C PRO A 38 -4.98 5.77 -8.38
N ASN A 39 -6.25 5.39 -8.52
CA ASN A 39 -7.15 5.12 -7.41
C ASN A 39 -6.71 3.87 -6.63
N GLN A 40 -5.85 4.07 -5.64
CA GLN A 40 -5.33 3.08 -4.70
C GLN A 40 -4.94 3.75 -3.37
N LEU A 41 -4.57 2.94 -2.39
CA LEU A 41 -3.95 3.42 -1.15
C LEU A 41 -2.42 3.47 -1.31
N TYR A 42 -1.79 4.34 -0.52
CA TYR A 42 -0.34 4.57 -0.52
C TYR A 42 0.17 4.53 0.92
N ILE A 43 1.29 3.85 1.16
CA ILE A 43 1.95 3.80 2.47
C ILE A 43 3.05 4.86 2.48
N HIS A 44 3.11 5.67 3.54
CA HIS A 44 4.20 6.64 3.70
C HIS A 44 5.46 5.94 4.24
N PRO A 45 6.57 5.94 3.50
CA PRO A 45 7.75 5.14 3.87
C PRO A 45 8.44 5.61 5.16
N ASP A 46 8.44 6.91 5.43
CA ASP A 46 9.08 7.44 6.64
C ASP A 46 8.26 7.25 7.92
N GLU A 47 6.96 6.96 7.80
CA GLU A 47 6.08 6.75 8.94
C GLU A 47 5.83 5.27 9.21
N CYS A 48 6.02 4.43 8.19
CA CYS A 48 5.90 2.98 8.32
C CYS A 48 6.96 2.44 9.30
N ILE A 49 6.52 1.64 10.26
CA ILE A 49 7.38 1.02 11.29
C ILE A 49 7.62 -0.48 11.06
N ASP A 50 7.40 -0.97 9.84
CA ASP A 50 7.60 -2.39 9.47
C ASP A 50 6.86 -3.41 10.37
N CYS A 51 5.67 -3.06 10.87
CA CYS A 51 4.93 -3.93 11.79
C CYS A 51 4.26 -5.14 11.13
N GLY A 52 4.06 -5.14 9.81
CA GLY A 52 3.44 -6.22 9.05
C GLY A 52 1.95 -6.49 9.29
N ALA A 53 1.27 -5.67 10.10
CA ALA A 53 -0.14 -5.88 10.40
C ALA A 53 -1.07 -5.71 9.17
N CYS A 54 -0.68 -4.88 8.22
CA CYS A 54 -1.50 -4.57 7.04
C CYS A 54 -1.50 -5.66 5.95
N GLU A 55 -0.42 -6.41 5.82
CA GLU A 55 -0.23 -7.45 4.79
C GLU A 55 -1.34 -8.52 4.76
N PRO A 56 -1.64 -9.22 5.87
CA PRO A 56 -2.66 -10.28 5.88
C PRO A 56 -4.09 -9.75 5.74
N GLU A 57 -4.32 -8.47 5.99
CA GLU A 57 -5.65 -7.85 5.93
C GLU A 57 -6.06 -7.45 4.52
N CYS A 58 -5.11 -7.37 3.58
CA CYS A 58 -5.43 -7.04 2.20
C CYS A 58 -6.03 -8.26 1.47
N PRO A 59 -7.33 -8.23 1.08
CA PRO A 59 -7.97 -9.37 0.42
C PRO A 59 -7.39 -9.66 -0.97
N TRP A 60 -6.70 -8.68 -1.56
CA TRP A 60 -6.08 -8.75 -2.89
C TRP A 60 -4.59 -9.07 -2.85
N LEU A 61 -4.02 -9.29 -1.66
CA LEU A 61 -2.59 -9.53 -1.45
C LEU A 61 -1.73 -8.48 -2.16
N ALA A 62 -2.13 -7.21 -2.03
CA ALA A 62 -1.50 -6.09 -2.74
C ALA A 62 -0.32 -5.46 -1.97
N ILE A 63 -0.14 -5.83 -0.70
CA ILE A 63 0.82 -5.21 0.21
C ILE A 63 1.99 -6.18 0.44
N PHE A 64 3.21 -5.71 0.25
CA PHE A 64 4.42 -6.50 0.46
C PHE A 64 5.45 -5.69 1.25
N GLU A 65 6.30 -6.36 2.01
CA GLU A 65 7.55 -5.75 2.47
C GLU A 65 8.41 -5.39 1.24
N GLU A 66 9.10 -4.26 1.27
CA GLU A 66 9.98 -3.78 0.18
C GLU A 66 10.91 -4.89 -0.39
N ALA A 67 11.50 -5.71 0.49
CA ALA A 67 12.38 -6.82 0.10
C ALA A 67 11.61 -8.05 -0.48
N GLY A 68 10.31 -8.16 -0.20
CA GLY A 68 9.43 -9.25 -0.59
C GLY A 68 8.60 -8.97 -1.86
N VAL A 69 8.73 -7.78 -2.46
CA VAL A 69 8.00 -7.42 -3.68
C VAL A 69 8.41 -8.35 -4.83
N PRO A 70 7.46 -9.10 -5.43
CA PRO A 70 7.73 -9.94 -6.59
C PRO A 70 8.31 -9.14 -7.77
N GLU A 71 9.16 -9.75 -8.60
CA GLU A 71 9.79 -9.04 -9.73
C GLU A 71 8.80 -8.38 -10.70
N VAL A 72 7.60 -8.94 -10.81
CA VAL A 72 6.50 -8.46 -11.65
C VAL A 72 5.92 -7.13 -11.15
N PHE A 73 6.20 -6.74 -9.90
CA PHE A 73 5.72 -5.52 -9.25
C PHE A 73 6.87 -4.58 -8.83
N LYS A 74 8.10 -4.83 -9.27
CA LYS A 74 9.25 -3.95 -8.97
C LYS A 74 9.10 -2.51 -9.47
N ASP A 75 8.28 -2.31 -10.49
CA ASP A 75 7.98 -0.96 -11.00
C ASP A 75 7.03 -0.17 -10.07
N ASP A 76 6.41 -0.84 -9.08
CA ASP A 76 5.51 -0.22 -8.09
C ASP A 76 6.24 0.19 -6.79
N THR A 77 7.55 -0.12 -6.67
CA THR A 77 8.42 0.21 -5.52
C THR A 77 9.04 1.61 -5.62
#